data_AF-A0A2G9RPM8-F1
#
_entry.id   AF-A0A2G9RPM8-F1
#
_cell.length_a   1.000
_cell.length_b   1.000
_cell.length_c   1.000
_cell.angle_alpha   90.00
_cell.angle_beta   90.00
_cell.angle_gamma   90.00
#
_symmetry.space_group_name_H-M   'P 1'
#
loop_
_entity.id
_entity.type
_entity.pdbx_description
1 polymer ?
#
loop_
_entity_poly.entity_id
_entity_poly.type
_entity_poly.pdbx_seq_one_letter_code
_entity_poly.pdbx_strand_id
1 'polypeptide(L)'
;LWQYGEWVDVVIDDYLPVKDGKLVFVHSASGDEFWSALLEKAYAKANGSYEALSGGSTSEGFEDFTGGVTEWYELKKPPADLFTIITKALERGSLMGCSIDISGVADMEAVTFKKLVKGHAYSLTGAKEVNYRGQSTKLVRMRNPWGEVEWTGAWSDSSNEWNYVDQSERDLRLKMEDGEFWMSFQEFLREFSRLEICNLTPDALKARKIRKWNTTFYHGNWRKGSTAGGCRNFPATFWINPQFKIKLDFEDEDDDYGNEKGCTFLLALMQKNRRKERRFGKDMETIGFAVYEFIGQSAVHLKRDFFLSNASRARSEQFINLREVSTRHKLPPGEYIVVPSTFEPNVEGDFVLRVFSENRHGTVEMDDPISAQLPTEVSSQTEFGTLLYGPFAFYLY
;
A
#
# COMPACT_ATOMS: atom_id res chain seq x y z
N LEU A 1 5.07 14.48 -4.45
CA LEU A 1 5.05 13.00 -4.48
C LEU A 1 4.96 12.51 -3.05
N TRP A 2 4.07 11.58 -2.76
CA TRP A 2 4.05 10.89 -1.47
C TRP A 2 5.22 9.90 -1.42
N GLN A 3 5.99 9.92 -0.34
CA GLN A 3 7.15 9.06 -0.13
C GLN A 3 7.12 8.55 1.30
N TYR A 4 6.74 7.28 1.46
CA TYR A 4 6.84 6.56 2.74
C TYR A 4 6.20 7.29 3.93
N GLY A 5 5.04 7.92 3.74
CA GLY A 5 4.29 8.62 4.78
C GLY A 5 4.31 10.14 4.67
N GLU A 6 5.19 10.71 3.85
CA GLU A 6 5.40 12.16 3.77
C GLU A 6 5.20 12.69 2.34
N TRP A 7 4.64 13.90 2.22
CA TRP A 7 4.55 14.59 0.93
C TRP A 7 5.84 15.37 0.67
N VAL A 8 6.50 15.05 -0.44
CA VAL A 8 7.77 15.65 -0.86
C VAL A 8 7.57 16.43 -2.15
N ASP A 9 7.98 17.69 -2.13
CA ASP A 9 8.06 18.54 -3.32
C ASP A 9 9.34 18.25 -4.11
N VAL A 10 9.19 17.96 -5.41
CA VAL A 10 10.31 17.64 -6.30
C VAL A 10 10.35 18.65 -7.43
N VAL A 11 11.34 19.54 -7.38
CA VAL A 11 11.56 20.57 -8.41
C VAL A 11 12.39 19.99 -9.55
N ILE A 12 11.99 20.25 -10.79
CA ILE A 12 12.68 19.86 -12.02
C ILE A 12 12.70 21.05 -13.00
N ASP A 13 13.67 21.04 -13.90
CA ASP A 13 13.62 21.83 -15.14
C ASP A 13 12.76 21.11 -16.21
N ASP A 14 12.55 21.76 -17.36
CA ASP A 14 11.71 21.30 -18.46
C ASP A 14 12.47 20.59 -19.60
N TYR A 15 13.77 20.30 -19.45
CA TYR A 15 14.51 19.53 -20.44
C TYR A 15 14.04 18.07 -20.47
N LEU A 16 13.37 17.66 -21.54
CA LEU A 16 12.86 16.31 -21.71
C LEU A 16 13.75 15.48 -22.65
N PRO A 17 13.94 14.17 -22.40
CA PRO A 17 14.65 13.28 -23.31
C PRO A 17 13.93 13.16 -24.66
N VAL A 18 14.67 13.43 -25.75
CA VAL A 18 14.15 13.47 -27.12
C VAL A 18 15.08 12.67 -28.04
N LYS A 19 14.49 11.95 -28.98
CA LYS A 19 15.17 11.31 -30.10
C LYS A 19 14.43 11.63 -31.38
N ASP A 20 15.16 12.06 -32.41
CA ASP A 20 14.59 12.44 -33.72
C ASP A 20 13.45 13.47 -33.61
N GLY A 21 13.57 14.41 -32.66
CA GLY A 21 12.57 15.47 -32.43
C GLY A 21 11.31 15.00 -31.70
N LYS A 22 11.24 13.74 -31.25
CA LYS A 22 10.11 13.17 -30.51
C LYS A 22 10.51 12.79 -29.09
N LEU A 23 9.59 12.99 -28.14
CA LEU A 23 9.75 12.49 -26.77
C LEU A 23 9.87 10.97 -26.78
N VAL A 24 10.81 10.44 -26.00
CA VAL A 24 11.07 8.99 -25.93
C VAL A 24 10.38 8.29 -24.75
N PHE A 25 9.86 9.05 -23.80
CA PHE A 25 9.12 8.53 -22.64
C PHE A 25 7.65 9.00 -22.69
N VAL A 26 6.95 9.07 -21.55
CA VAL A 26 5.53 9.46 -21.50
C VAL A 26 5.32 10.81 -22.18
N HIS A 27 4.30 10.87 -23.03
CA HIS A 27 3.86 12.08 -23.72
C HIS A 27 2.35 12.03 -23.92
N SER A 28 1.73 13.20 -24.03
CA SER A 28 0.31 13.28 -24.38
C SER A 28 0.11 12.97 -25.87
N ALA A 29 -1.08 12.47 -26.21
CA ALA A 29 -1.52 12.42 -27.61
C ALA A 29 -1.67 13.85 -28.19
N SER A 30 -1.95 14.83 -27.33
CA SER A 30 -1.95 16.25 -27.67
C SER A 30 -0.51 16.77 -27.64
N GLY A 31 -0.02 17.29 -28.78
CA GLY A 31 1.38 17.74 -28.93
C GLY A 31 1.76 18.98 -28.11
N ASP A 32 0.81 19.61 -27.44
CA ASP A 32 0.96 20.83 -26.64
C ASP A 32 0.83 20.60 -25.12
N GLU A 33 0.68 19.35 -24.68
CA GLU A 33 0.50 18.99 -23.27
C GLU A 33 1.71 18.22 -22.72
N PHE A 34 2.44 18.82 -21.77
CA PHE A 34 3.71 18.29 -21.25
C PHE A 34 3.70 17.90 -19.77
N TRP A 35 2.59 18.10 -19.06
CA TRP A 35 2.57 17.88 -17.60
C TRP A 35 2.85 16.41 -17.23
N SER A 36 2.40 15.45 -18.04
CA SER A 36 2.64 14.02 -17.81
C SER A 36 4.11 13.65 -17.99
N ALA A 37 4.76 14.18 -19.03
CA ALA A 37 6.19 14.03 -19.27
C ALA A 37 7.05 14.63 -18.14
N LEU A 38 6.65 15.82 -17.65
CA LEU A 38 7.30 16.47 -16.51
C LEU A 38 7.05 15.72 -15.20
N LEU A 39 5.85 15.19 -14.99
CA LEU A 39 5.55 14.38 -13.80
C LEU A 39 6.38 13.11 -13.76
N GLU A 40 6.50 12.40 -14.89
CA GLU A 40 7.37 11.23 -15.01
C GLU A 40 8.83 11.60 -14.73
N LYS A 41 9.32 12.74 -15.24
CA LYS A 41 10.67 13.24 -14.94
C LYS A 41 10.89 13.50 -13.45
N ALA A 42 9.92 14.13 -12.78
CA ALA A 42 10.00 14.36 -11.34
C ALA A 42 10.02 13.04 -10.57
N TYR A 43 9.23 12.06 -11.00
CA TYR A 43 9.19 10.72 -10.43
C TYR A 43 10.50 9.95 -10.66
N ALA A 44 11.07 10.04 -11.86
CA ALA A 44 12.39 9.49 -12.21
C ALA A 44 13.48 10.11 -11.31
N LYS A 45 13.47 11.44 -11.11
CA LYS A 45 14.40 12.13 -10.22
C LYS A 45 14.29 11.64 -8.78
N ALA A 46 13.08 11.48 -8.25
CA ALA A 46 12.87 10.99 -6.89
C ALA A 46 13.41 9.56 -6.68
N ASN A 47 13.33 8.73 -7.72
CA ASN A 47 13.81 7.35 -7.73
C ASN A 47 15.28 7.21 -8.17
N GLY A 48 15.90 8.28 -8.67
CA GLY A 48 17.31 8.39 -9.03
C GLY A 48 17.61 8.43 -10.54
N SER A 49 16.78 7.81 -11.39
CA SER A 49 16.89 7.85 -12.85
C SER A 49 15.60 7.35 -13.53
N TYR A 50 15.47 7.56 -14.85
CA TYR A 50 14.39 6.94 -15.64
C TYR A 50 14.48 5.41 -15.64
N GLU A 51 15.69 4.85 -15.70
CA GLU A 51 15.91 3.40 -15.66
C GLU A 51 15.41 2.78 -14.34
N ALA A 52 15.51 3.51 -13.22
CA ALA A 52 15.01 3.07 -11.92
C ALA A 52 13.48 2.92 -11.86
N LEU A 53 12.74 3.49 -12.82
CA LEU A 53 11.29 3.32 -12.94
C LEU A 53 10.91 1.99 -13.61
N SER A 54 11.83 1.36 -14.35
CA SER A 54 11.56 0.10 -15.04
C SER A 54 11.20 -1.03 -14.06
N GLY A 55 10.21 -1.84 -14.44
CA GLY A 55 9.75 -2.98 -13.64
C GLY A 55 9.09 -2.58 -12.32
N GLY A 56 8.24 -1.55 -12.32
CA GLY A 56 7.36 -1.22 -11.19
C GLY A 56 5.94 -1.73 -11.32
N SER A 57 5.27 -1.89 -10.19
CA SER A 57 3.82 -2.14 -10.13
C SER A 57 3.05 -0.82 -10.18
N THR A 58 1.85 -0.86 -10.77
CA THR A 58 0.88 0.25 -10.71
C THR A 58 0.56 0.67 -9.29
N SER A 59 0.55 -0.27 -8.34
CA SER A 59 0.31 0.00 -6.93
C SER A 59 1.32 0.98 -6.35
N GLU A 60 2.59 0.84 -6.73
CA GLU A 60 3.63 1.76 -6.27
C GLU A 60 3.37 3.19 -6.75
N GLY A 61 2.98 3.33 -8.02
CA GLY A 61 2.61 4.62 -8.60
C GLY A 61 1.37 5.21 -7.92
N PHE A 62 0.34 4.39 -7.68
CA PHE A 62 -0.86 4.86 -6.98
C PHE A 62 -0.53 5.39 -5.59
N GLU A 63 0.25 4.67 -4.80
CA GLU A 63 0.66 5.13 -3.47
C GLU A 63 1.48 6.42 -3.54
N ASP A 64 2.47 6.51 -4.45
CA ASP A 64 3.37 7.65 -4.53
C ASP A 64 2.69 8.91 -5.10
N PHE A 65 1.60 8.76 -5.86
CA PHE A 65 0.82 9.88 -6.37
C PHE A 65 -0.36 10.27 -5.49
N THR A 66 -0.80 9.41 -4.56
CA THR A 66 -2.02 9.66 -3.78
C THR A 66 -1.86 9.61 -2.26
N GLY A 67 -0.81 8.96 -1.76
CA GLY A 67 -0.69 8.59 -0.35
C GLY A 67 -1.73 7.57 0.13
N GLY A 68 -2.48 6.97 -0.80
CA GLY A 68 -3.44 5.91 -0.54
C GLY A 68 -2.79 4.59 -0.17
N VAL A 69 -3.63 3.58 0.05
CA VAL A 69 -3.23 2.21 0.36
C VAL A 69 -3.74 1.27 -0.70
N THR A 70 -2.87 0.40 -1.18
CA THR A 70 -3.20 -0.54 -2.25
C THR A 70 -3.51 -1.91 -1.69
N GLU A 71 -4.60 -2.51 -2.15
CA GLU A 71 -4.93 -3.92 -1.98
C GLU A 71 -4.88 -4.59 -3.36
N TRP A 72 -4.57 -5.88 -3.42
CA TRP A 72 -4.55 -6.61 -4.69
C TRP A 72 -5.33 -7.92 -4.60
N TYR A 73 -5.83 -8.37 -5.75
CA TYR A 73 -6.62 -9.58 -5.89
C TYR A 73 -6.09 -10.44 -7.05
N GLU A 74 -5.86 -11.73 -6.78
CA GLU A 74 -5.56 -12.72 -7.82
C GLU A 74 -6.86 -13.10 -8.56
N LEU A 75 -6.97 -12.73 -9.84
CA LEU A 75 -8.21 -12.90 -10.61
C LEU A 75 -8.49 -14.36 -10.99
N LYS A 76 -7.50 -15.25 -10.86
CA LYS A 76 -7.67 -16.71 -10.99
C LYS A 76 -8.34 -17.33 -9.76
N LYS A 77 -8.30 -16.65 -8.61
CA LYS A 77 -8.92 -17.06 -7.35
C LYS A 77 -9.62 -15.86 -6.69
N PRO A 78 -10.59 -15.23 -7.37
CA PRO A 78 -11.22 -14.02 -6.87
C PRO A 78 -12.16 -14.37 -5.71
N PRO A 79 -12.36 -13.46 -4.75
CA PRO A 79 -13.45 -13.61 -3.79
C PRO A 79 -14.81 -13.53 -4.51
N ALA A 80 -15.83 -14.22 -3.98
CA ALA A 80 -17.13 -14.35 -4.64
C ALA A 80 -17.84 -12.99 -4.85
N ASP A 81 -17.56 -12.03 -3.99
CA ASP A 81 -18.09 -10.67 -3.97
C ASP A 81 -17.20 -9.65 -4.68
N LEU A 82 -16.17 -10.07 -5.44
CA LEU A 82 -15.21 -9.17 -6.09
C LEU A 82 -15.88 -8.07 -6.95
N PHE A 83 -16.94 -8.40 -7.68
CA PHE A 83 -17.66 -7.39 -8.46
C PHE A 83 -18.25 -6.28 -7.58
N THR A 84 -18.79 -6.64 -6.41
CA THR A 84 -19.31 -5.69 -5.43
C THR A 84 -18.18 -4.84 -4.85
N ILE A 85 -17.02 -5.46 -4.56
CA ILE A 85 -15.82 -4.75 -4.11
C ILE A 85 -15.42 -3.68 -5.14
N ILE A 86 -15.36 -4.03 -6.43
CA ILE A 86 -15.03 -3.10 -7.53
C ILE A 86 -16.03 -1.95 -7.60
N THR A 87 -17.33 -2.23 -7.60
CA THR A 87 -18.37 -1.19 -7.67
C THR A 87 -18.28 -0.23 -6.50
N LYS A 88 -18.14 -0.75 -5.27
CA LYS A 88 -17.95 0.09 -4.07
C LYS A 88 -16.67 0.91 -4.14
N ALA A 89 -15.57 0.34 -4.65
CA ALA A 89 -14.32 1.05 -4.83
C ALA A 89 -14.47 2.22 -5.83
N LEU A 90 -15.16 2.00 -6.96
CA LEU A 90 -15.47 3.06 -7.94
C LEU A 90 -16.32 4.18 -7.32
N GLU A 91 -17.37 3.83 -6.58
CA GLU A 91 -18.24 4.80 -5.89
C GLU A 91 -17.49 5.63 -4.83
N ARG A 92 -16.49 5.02 -4.19
CA ARG A 92 -15.60 5.70 -3.22
C ARG A 92 -14.48 6.50 -3.90
N GLY A 93 -14.35 6.43 -5.23
CA GLY A 93 -13.31 7.12 -5.99
C GLY A 93 -11.93 6.48 -5.89
N SER A 94 -11.84 5.21 -5.46
CA SER A 94 -10.59 4.45 -5.46
C SER A 94 -10.05 4.31 -6.88
N LEU A 95 -8.73 4.33 -7.02
CA LEU A 95 -8.07 4.08 -8.30
C LEU A 95 -7.86 2.59 -8.50
N MET A 96 -8.07 2.08 -9.70
CA MET A 96 -7.92 0.66 -9.98
C MET A 96 -7.07 0.41 -11.21
N GLY A 97 -6.10 -0.49 -11.05
CA GLY A 97 -5.25 -0.99 -12.11
C GLY A 97 -5.40 -2.49 -12.24
N CYS A 98 -5.24 -3.03 -13.43
CA CYS A 98 -5.13 -4.48 -13.62
C CYS A 98 -4.10 -4.82 -14.69
N SER A 99 -3.65 -6.05 -14.67
CA SER A 99 -2.60 -6.51 -15.59
C SER A 99 -2.75 -7.99 -15.93
N ILE A 100 -2.08 -8.37 -17.01
CA ILE A 100 -2.01 -9.74 -17.50
C ILE A 100 -0.58 -10.24 -17.28
N ASP A 101 -0.41 -11.32 -16.53
CA ASP A 101 0.90 -11.91 -16.25
C ASP A 101 1.56 -12.41 -17.55
N ILE A 102 2.88 -12.25 -17.63
CA ILE A 102 3.71 -12.78 -18.72
C ILE A 102 4.32 -14.13 -18.32
N SER A 103 4.43 -15.05 -19.27
CA SER A 103 5.09 -16.36 -19.03
C SER A 103 6.62 -16.26 -19.11
N GLY A 104 7.13 -15.17 -19.68
CA GLY A 104 8.55 -14.89 -19.84
C GLY A 104 8.77 -13.54 -20.53
N VAL A 105 10.02 -13.10 -20.61
CA VAL A 105 10.40 -11.77 -21.16
C VAL A 105 9.97 -11.60 -22.62
N ALA A 106 9.91 -12.69 -23.39
CA ALA A 106 9.45 -12.65 -24.78
C ALA A 106 7.95 -12.29 -24.93
N ASP A 107 7.16 -12.45 -23.87
CA ASP A 107 5.75 -12.07 -23.84
C ASP A 107 5.52 -10.63 -23.34
N MET A 108 6.59 -9.89 -22.98
CA MET A 108 6.47 -8.51 -22.50
C MET A 108 5.93 -7.62 -23.62
N GLU A 109 4.82 -6.90 -23.33
CA GLU A 109 4.07 -6.10 -24.30
C GLU A 109 3.54 -6.89 -25.51
N ALA A 110 3.47 -8.23 -25.40
CA ALA A 110 2.91 -9.05 -26.46
C ALA A 110 1.39 -8.85 -26.58
N VAL A 111 0.94 -8.53 -27.79
CA VAL A 111 -0.48 -8.36 -28.11
C VAL A 111 -1.13 -9.71 -28.37
N THR A 112 -2.17 -10.03 -27.63
CA THR A 112 -2.98 -11.24 -27.80
C THR A 112 -3.85 -11.16 -29.06
N PHE A 113 -4.43 -12.30 -29.47
CA PHE A 113 -5.36 -12.33 -30.60
C PHE A 113 -6.63 -11.48 -30.39
N LYS A 114 -7.00 -11.18 -29.14
CA LYS A 114 -8.11 -10.28 -28.78
C LYS A 114 -7.66 -8.83 -28.55
N LYS A 115 -6.44 -8.49 -28.96
CA LYS A 115 -5.80 -7.17 -28.81
C LYS A 115 -5.55 -6.69 -27.37
N LEU A 116 -5.56 -7.58 -26.38
CA LEU A 116 -5.03 -7.25 -25.04
C LEU A 116 -3.51 -7.37 -25.02
N VAL A 117 -2.83 -6.48 -24.31
CA VAL A 117 -1.37 -6.41 -24.18
C VAL A 117 -0.95 -7.07 -22.87
N LYS A 118 -0.02 -8.03 -22.93
CA LYS A 118 0.50 -8.70 -21.73
C LYS A 118 1.63 -7.92 -21.07
N GLY A 119 1.78 -8.05 -19.75
CA GLY A 119 2.82 -7.35 -19.00
C GLY A 119 2.64 -5.83 -18.96
N HIS A 120 1.42 -5.38 -19.27
CA HIS A 120 1.04 -3.97 -19.37
C HIS A 120 -0.06 -3.65 -18.36
N ALA A 121 -0.07 -2.40 -17.90
CA ALA A 121 -1.03 -1.90 -16.94
C ALA A 121 -2.25 -1.29 -17.64
N TYR A 122 -3.44 -1.75 -17.25
CA TYR A 122 -4.73 -1.19 -17.66
C TYR A 122 -5.40 -0.50 -16.46
N SER A 123 -6.23 0.51 -16.72
CA SER A 123 -7.03 1.17 -15.67
C SER A 123 -8.46 0.67 -15.70
N LEU A 124 -9.01 0.22 -14.57
CA LEU A 124 -10.44 -0.11 -14.46
C LEU A 124 -11.22 1.16 -14.11
N THR A 125 -12.02 1.64 -15.06
CA THR A 125 -12.68 2.96 -14.99
C THR A 125 -14.19 2.89 -14.80
N GLY A 126 -14.76 1.68 -14.76
CA GLY A 126 -16.20 1.49 -14.60
C GLY A 126 -16.59 0.04 -14.34
N ALA A 127 -17.73 -0.14 -13.67
CA ALA A 127 -18.39 -1.42 -13.48
C ALA A 127 -19.89 -1.19 -13.46
N LYS A 128 -20.64 -1.95 -14.26
CA LYS A 128 -22.09 -1.79 -14.36
C LYS A 128 -22.76 -3.12 -14.66
N GLU A 129 -23.94 -3.30 -14.12
CA GLU A 129 -24.81 -4.42 -14.43
C GLU A 129 -25.88 -3.94 -15.42
N VAL A 130 -26.02 -4.65 -16.54
CA VAL A 130 -26.94 -4.31 -17.64
C VAL A 130 -27.90 -5.45 -17.89
N ASN A 131 -29.09 -5.15 -18.40
CA ASN A 131 -30.04 -6.17 -18.81
C ASN A 131 -29.76 -6.57 -20.27
N TYR A 132 -29.18 -7.74 -20.46
CA TYR A 132 -28.93 -8.31 -21.78
C TYR A 132 -29.88 -9.49 -22.03
N ARG A 133 -30.84 -9.29 -22.94
CA ARG A 133 -31.84 -10.33 -23.32
C ARG A 133 -32.62 -10.92 -22.13
N GLY A 134 -32.96 -10.09 -21.14
CA GLY A 134 -33.69 -10.52 -19.94
C GLY A 134 -32.79 -11.14 -18.86
N GLN A 135 -31.48 -11.15 -19.05
CA GLN A 135 -30.51 -11.64 -18.08
C GLN A 135 -29.60 -10.50 -17.60
N SER A 136 -29.41 -10.45 -16.29
CA SER A 136 -28.50 -9.51 -15.66
C SER A 136 -27.06 -9.86 -15.98
N THR A 137 -26.35 -8.97 -16.66
CA THR A 137 -24.96 -9.17 -17.13
C THR A 137 -24.05 -8.14 -16.51
N LYS A 138 -22.98 -8.60 -15.86
CA LYS A 138 -21.97 -7.76 -15.21
C LYS A 138 -20.87 -7.38 -16.20
N LEU A 139 -20.67 -6.08 -16.39
CA LEU A 139 -19.67 -5.51 -17.28
C LEU A 139 -18.66 -4.68 -16.49
N VAL A 140 -17.42 -4.68 -16.96
CA VAL A 140 -16.35 -3.78 -16.47
C VAL A 140 -15.81 -2.97 -17.65
N ARG A 141 -15.44 -1.72 -17.36
CA ARG A 141 -14.85 -0.80 -18.32
C ARG A 141 -13.37 -0.65 -18.01
N MET A 142 -12.57 -0.84 -19.04
CA MET A 142 -11.12 -0.87 -18.98
C MET A 142 -10.55 0.19 -19.91
N ARG A 143 -9.41 0.77 -19.54
CA ARG A 143 -8.69 1.72 -20.38
C ARG A 143 -7.23 1.30 -20.57
N ASN A 144 -6.80 1.20 -21.82
CA ASN A 144 -5.41 1.13 -22.21
C ASN A 144 -4.77 2.53 -22.14
N PRO A 145 -3.74 2.77 -21.31
CA PRO A 145 -3.06 4.06 -21.22
C PRO A 145 -2.42 4.53 -22.53
N TRP A 146 -2.15 3.65 -23.50
CA TRP A 146 -1.64 4.05 -24.81
C TRP A 146 -2.65 4.87 -25.63
N GLY A 147 -3.93 4.83 -25.26
CA GLY A 147 -4.98 5.53 -26.00
C GLY A 147 -5.33 4.88 -27.34
N GLU A 148 -4.83 3.67 -27.57
CA GLU A 148 -5.04 2.88 -28.78
C GLU A 148 -5.01 1.38 -28.42
N VAL A 149 -5.44 0.53 -29.36
CA VAL A 149 -5.45 -0.93 -29.25
C VAL A 149 -6.47 -1.40 -28.21
N GLU A 150 -7.69 -1.60 -28.70
CA GLU A 150 -8.85 -2.00 -27.91
C GLU A 150 -9.25 -3.47 -28.07
N TRP A 151 -9.93 -3.97 -27.05
CA TRP A 151 -10.55 -5.28 -26.99
C TRP A 151 -11.49 -5.56 -28.18
N THR A 152 -11.32 -6.72 -28.82
CA THR A 152 -12.14 -7.12 -29.98
C THR A 152 -13.16 -8.22 -29.67
N GLY A 153 -13.35 -8.58 -28.39
CA GLY A 153 -14.31 -9.59 -27.98
C GLY A 153 -15.72 -9.05 -27.78
N ALA A 154 -16.53 -9.80 -27.04
CA ALA A 154 -17.89 -9.38 -26.68
C ALA A 154 -17.85 -8.08 -25.86
N TRP A 155 -18.82 -7.20 -26.11
CA TRP A 155 -18.95 -5.86 -25.51
C TRP A 155 -17.91 -4.82 -25.94
N SER A 156 -17.05 -5.15 -26.91
CA SER A 156 -16.27 -4.14 -27.62
C SER A 156 -17.14 -3.04 -28.25
N ASP A 157 -16.52 -1.94 -28.64
CA ASP A 157 -17.19 -0.79 -29.25
C ASP A 157 -18.01 -1.12 -30.51
N SER A 158 -17.57 -2.14 -31.25
CA SER A 158 -18.24 -2.65 -32.45
C SER A 158 -19.15 -3.86 -32.22
N SER A 159 -19.28 -4.32 -30.98
CA SER A 159 -19.97 -5.58 -30.64
C SER A 159 -21.49 -5.49 -30.84
N ASN A 160 -22.09 -6.57 -31.34
CA ASN A 160 -23.52 -6.65 -31.61
C ASN A 160 -24.38 -6.78 -30.33
N GLU A 161 -23.75 -7.16 -29.22
CA GLU A 161 -24.34 -7.35 -27.90
C GLU A 161 -25.06 -6.08 -27.43
N TRP A 162 -24.47 -4.91 -27.72
CA TRP A 162 -25.04 -3.60 -27.45
C TRP A 162 -26.40 -3.34 -28.12
N ASN A 163 -26.75 -4.09 -29.17
CA ASN A 163 -28.06 -3.96 -29.82
C ASN A 163 -29.20 -4.60 -29.00
N TYR A 164 -28.87 -5.37 -27.96
CA TYR A 164 -29.84 -6.09 -27.13
C TYR A 164 -29.88 -5.62 -25.67
N VAL A 165 -29.25 -4.47 -25.37
CA VAL A 165 -29.44 -3.74 -24.11
C VAL A 165 -30.41 -2.57 -24.30
N ASP A 166 -30.97 -2.12 -23.18
CA ASP A 166 -31.89 -0.98 -23.13
C ASP A 166 -31.25 0.28 -23.69
N GLN A 167 -32.05 1.13 -24.32
CA GLN A 167 -31.54 2.29 -25.04
C GLN A 167 -30.85 3.31 -24.11
N SER A 168 -31.30 3.44 -22.86
CA SER A 168 -30.64 4.26 -21.83
C SER A 168 -29.28 3.71 -21.37
N GLU A 169 -29.00 2.43 -21.62
CA GLU A 169 -27.72 1.79 -21.29
C GLU A 169 -26.76 1.77 -22.48
N ARG A 170 -27.25 2.02 -23.70
CA ARG A 170 -26.39 2.13 -24.89
C ARG A 170 -25.46 3.33 -24.84
N ASP A 171 -25.82 4.37 -24.09
CA ASP A 171 -24.98 5.55 -23.87
C ASP A 171 -23.73 5.23 -23.04
N LEU A 172 -23.65 4.05 -22.41
CA LEU A 172 -22.41 3.56 -21.78
C LEU A 172 -21.33 3.27 -22.82
N ARG A 173 -21.73 2.99 -24.07
CA ARG A 173 -20.83 2.75 -25.19
C ARG A 173 -20.51 4.07 -25.88
N LEU A 174 -19.31 4.57 -25.67
CA LEU A 174 -18.67 5.49 -26.59
C LEU A 174 -18.04 4.66 -27.70
N LYS A 175 -18.17 5.08 -28.96
CA LYS A 175 -17.52 4.41 -30.09
C LYS A 175 -16.36 5.27 -30.54
N MET A 176 -15.19 5.07 -29.96
CA MET A 176 -14.03 5.92 -30.16
C MET A 176 -12.77 5.10 -29.91
N GLU A 177 -11.78 5.20 -30.79
CA GLU A 177 -10.47 4.58 -30.51
C GLU A 177 -9.71 5.49 -29.54
N ASP A 178 -9.94 5.30 -28.24
CA ASP A 178 -9.30 6.03 -27.15
C ASP A 178 -8.67 5.10 -26.10
N GLY A 179 -8.64 3.80 -26.41
CA GLY A 179 -8.15 2.74 -25.56
C GLY A 179 -9.14 2.30 -24.49
N GLU A 180 -10.31 2.94 -24.37
CA GLU A 180 -11.37 2.56 -23.42
C GLU A 180 -12.35 1.57 -24.05
N PHE A 181 -12.63 0.47 -23.35
CA PHE A 181 -13.54 -0.57 -23.83
C PHE A 181 -14.29 -1.23 -22.67
N TRP A 182 -15.45 -1.79 -22.97
CA TRP A 182 -16.17 -2.67 -22.05
C TRP A 182 -15.89 -4.14 -22.36
N MET A 183 -15.92 -4.96 -21.31
CA MET A 183 -15.91 -6.42 -21.44
C MET A 183 -16.78 -7.06 -20.36
N SER A 184 -17.16 -8.31 -20.57
CA SER A 184 -17.88 -9.04 -19.53
C SER A 184 -16.98 -9.30 -18.32
N PHE A 185 -17.54 -9.25 -17.12
CA PHE A 185 -16.78 -9.54 -15.89
C PHE A 185 -16.18 -10.95 -15.91
N GLN A 186 -16.86 -11.90 -16.55
CA GLN A 186 -16.35 -13.26 -16.71
C GLN A 186 -15.12 -13.33 -17.62
N GLU A 187 -15.10 -12.58 -18.73
CA GLU A 187 -13.91 -12.49 -19.56
C GLU A 187 -12.79 -11.72 -18.87
N PHE A 188 -13.11 -10.69 -18.09
CA PHE A 188 -12.12 -10.00 -17.26
C PHE A 188 -11.39 -10.97 -16.33
N LEU A 189 -12.11 -11.81 -15.58
CA LEU A 189 -11.51 -12.83 -14.70
C LEU A 189 -10.68 -13.88 -15.46
N ARG A 190 -11.02 -14.13 -16.73
CA ARG A 190 -10.34 -15.14 -17.56
C ARG A 190 -9.06 -14.60 -18.20
N GLU A 191 -9.10 -13.38 -18.70
CA GLU A 191 -8.01 -12.79 -19.49
C GLU A 191 -7.00 -12.05 -18.59
N PHE A 192 -7.46 -11.40 -17.52
CA PHE A 192 -6.59 -10.68 -16.58
C PHE A 192 -6.11 -11.56 -15.43
N SER A 193 -4.94 -11.21 -14.87
CA SER A 193 -4.30 -11.99 -13.82
C SER A 193 -4.41 -11.33 -12.45
N ARG A 194 -4.28 -10.00 -12.38
CA ARG A 194 -4.27 -9.24 -11.13
C ARG A 194 -5.12 -8.00 -11.24
N LEU A 195 -5.79 -7.66 -10.15
CA LEU A 195 -6.45 -6.37 -9.92
C LEU A 195 -5.80 -5.72 -8.71
N GLU A 196 -5.48 -4.44 -8.81
CA GLU A 196 -4.91 -3.60 -7.78
C GLU A 196 -5.87 -2.44 -7.52
N ILE A 197 -6.27 -2.24 -6.27
CA ILE A 197 -7.20 -1.19 -5.83
C ILE A 197 -6.46 -0.27 -4.87
N CYS A 198 -6.29 0.99 -5.23
CA CYS A 198 -5.78 2.03 -4.33
C CYS A 198 -6.93 2.78 -3.67
N ASN A 199 -7.13 2.51 -2.38
CA ASN A 199 -8.07 3.25 -1.55
C ASN A 199 -7.41 4.56 -1.10
N LEU A 200 -8.09 5.66 -1.40
CA LEU A 200 -7.61 7.01 -1.14
C LEU A 200 -7.82 7.38 0.34
N THR A 201 -6.84 8.07 0.92
CA THR A 201 -6.94 8.66 2.26
C THR A 201 -7.85 9.89 2.23
N PRO A 202 -8.34 10.36 3.40
CA PRO A 202 -9.18 11.56 3.49
C PRO A 202 -8.59 12.82 2.83
N ASP A 203 -7.26 12.88 2.68
CA ASP A 203 -6.56 14.03 2.10
C ASP A 203 -6.67 14.11 0.58
N ALA A 204 -6.80 12.97 -0.10
CA ALA A 204 -6.92 12.89 -1.56
C ALA A 204 -8.34 13.22 -2.06
N LEU A 205 -9.37 13.10 -1.21
CA LEU A 205 -10.77 13.29 -1.57
C LEU A 205 -11.42 14.40 -0.75
N LYS A 206 -11.30 15.66 -1.20
CA LYS A 206 -11.99 16.82 -0.59
C LYS A 206 -13.53 16.84 -0.79
N ALA A 207 -14.11 15.78 -1.38
CA ALA A 207 -15.54 15.68 -1.65
C ALA A 207 -16.32 15.15 -0.42
N ARG A 208 -17.31 15.93 0.01
CA ARG A 208 -18.04 15.86 1.29
C ARG A 208 -18.96 14.64 1.48
N LYS A 209 -18.87 13.61 0.62
CA LYS A 209 -19.74 12.41 0.64
C LYS A 209 -19.02 11.09 0.88
N ILE A 210 -17.70 11.10 1.06
CA ILE A 210 -16.89 9.87 1.08
C ILE A 210 -16.58 9.48 2.53
N ARG A 211 -16.83 8.21 2.88
CA ARG A 211 -16.45 7.63 4.17
C ARG A 211 -14.93 7.74 4.33
N LYS A 212 -14.49 8.28 5.47
CA LYS A 212 -13.08 8.60 5.72
C LYS A 212 -12.42 7.47 6.50
N TRP A 213 -11.32 6.93 5.96
CA TRP A 213 -10.43 6.05 6.72
C TRP A 213 -9.66 6.87 7.77
N ASN A 214 -9.60 6.39 9.01
CA ASN A 214 -8.62 6.88 9.97
C ASN A 214 -7.28 6.20 9.66
N THR A 215 -6.20 6.98 9.59
CA THR A 215 -4.88 6.46 9.23
C THR A 215 -3.87 6.78 10.31
N THR A 216 -3.08 5.79 10.69
CA THR A 216 -1.90 5.97 11.56
C THR A 216 -0.67 5.34 10.92
N PHE A 217 0.48 5.97 11.12
CA PHE A 217 1.75 5.60 10.51
C PHE A 217 2.80 5.36 11.58
N TYR A 218 3.56 4.27 11.43
CA TYR A 218 4.69 3.93 12.27
C TYR A 218 5.91 3.71 11.41
N HIS A 219 6.98 4.43 11.69
CA HIS A 219 8.27 4.18 11.06
C HIS A 219 9.09 3.24 11.92
N GLY A 220 9.64 2.21 11.31
CA GLY A 220 10.48 1.25 12.00
C GLY A 220 11.66 0.81 11.17
N ASN A 221 12.54 0.03 11.80
CA ASN A 221 13.74 -0.48 11.16
C ASN A 221 14.06 -1.90 11.63
N TRP A 222 14.56 -2.70 10.69
CA TRP A 222 15.24 -3.95 10.95
C TRP A 222 16.75 -3.71 10.82
N ARG A 223 17.48 -4.05 11.88
CA ARG A 223 18.94 -3.91 11.98
C ARG A 223 19.55 -5.21 12.46
N LYS A 224 20.66 -5.60 11.81
CA LYS A 224 21.31 -6.87 12.08
C LYS A 224 21.83 -6.91 13.52
N GLY A 225 21.54 -7.99 14.23
CA GLY A 225 21.97 -8.19 15.62
C GLY A 225 21.13 -7.46 16.68
N SER A 226 20.11 -6.70 16.30
CA SER A 226 19.21 -6.02 17.25
C SER A 226 17.74 -6.25 16.96
N THR A 227 17.21 -5.75 15.84
CA THR A 227 15.77 -5.75 15.52
C THR A 227 15.40 -6.60 14.31
N ALA A 228 16.37 -7.12 13.55
CA ALA A 228 16.15 -7.98 12.39
C ALA A 228 15.88 -9.45 12.80
N GLY A 229 14.68 -9.69 13.36
CA GLY A 229 14.32 -10.96 13.99
C GLY A 229 13.88 -12.08 13.04
N GLY A 230 13.51 -11.76 11.80
CA GLY A 230 12.91 -12.70 10.85
C GLY A 230 11.47 -13.07 11.24
N CYS A 231 10.82 -13.95 10.48
CA CYS A 231 9.42 -14.32 10.69
C CYS A 231 9.22 -15.36 11.81
N ARG A 232 7.97 -15.74 12.07
CA ARG A 232 7.59 -16.66 13.18
C ARG A 232 8.25 -18.04 13.11
N ASN A 233 8.77 -18.44 11.93
CA ASN A 233 9.56 -19.66 11.75
C ASN A 233 10.88 -19.63 12.51
N PHE A 234 11.34 -18.45 12.95
CA PHE A 234 12.57 -18.23 13.71
C PHE A 234 12.25 -17.80 15.14
N PRO A 235 11.69 -18.69 16.01
CA PRO A 235 11.22 -18.30 17.34
C PRO A 235 12.31 -17.76 18.28
N ALA A 236 13.57 -18.10 18.03
CA ALA A 236 14.70 -17.59 18.80
C ALA A 236 14.85 -16.06 18.68
N THR A 237 14.47 -15.51 17.52
CA THR A 237 14.69 -14.11 17.15
C THR A 237 13.41 -13.38 16.75
N PHE A 238 12.29 -14.04 16.48
CA PHE A 238 11.06 -13.36 16.05
C PHE A 238 10.61 -12.24 17.02
N TRP A 239 10.78 -12.48 18.32
CA TRP A 239 10.36 -11.54 19.37
C TRP A 239 11.18 -10.24 19.43
N ILE A 240 12.37 -10.18 18.79
CA ILE A 240 13.18 -8.94 18.76
C ILE A 240 12.75 -7.95 17.67
N ASN A 241 11.85 -8.34 16.76
CA ASN A 241 11.28 -7.40 15.79
C ASN A 241 10.50 -6.29 16.52
N PRO A 242 10.39 -5.08 15.93
CA PRO A 242 9.55 -4.02 16.47
C PRO A 242 8.08 -4.47 16.64
N GLN A 243 7.40 -3.93 17.65
CA GLN A 243 6.04 -4.33 18.02
C GLN A 243 5.13 -3.11 18.09
N PHE A 244 3.90 -3.22 17.56
CA PHE A 244 2.94 -2.13 17.53
C PHE A 244 1.60 -2.58 18.06
N LYS A 245 1.03 -1.86 19.02
CA LYS A 245 -0.27 -2.13 19.59
C LYS A 245 -1.37 -1.41 18.83
N ILE A 246 -2.45 -2.13 18.55
CA ILE A 246 -3.68 -1.62 17.93
C ILE A 246 -4.84 -1.95 18.86
N LYS A 247 -5.65 -0.95 19.18
CA LYS A 247 -6.84 -1.05 20.01
C LYS A 247 -8.08 -0.83 19.16
N LEU A 248 -8.87 -1.88 19.01
CA LEU A 248 -10.13 -1.87 18.27
C LEU A 248 -11.27 -1.67 19.28
N ASP A 249 -11.94 -0.52 19.21
CA ASP A 249 -12.92 -0.09 20.23
C ASP A 249 -14.39 -0.35 19.84
N PHE A 250 -14.74 -0.18 18.57
CA PHE A 250 -16.13 -0.18 18.08
C PHE A 250 -16.28 -1.04 16.84
N GLU A 251 -17.22 -1.98 16.88
CA GLU A 251 -17.65 -2.77 15.72
C GLU A 251 -18.17 -1.85 14.61
N ASP A 252 -18.01 -2.26 13.36
CA ASP A 252 -18.50 -1.49 12.22
C ASP A 252 -20.04 -1.52 12.22
N GLU A 253 -20.67 -0.36 11.94
CA GLU A 253 -22.14 -0.23 11.91
C GLU A 253 -22.78 -0.97 10.72
N ASP A 254 -22.00 -1.22 9.65
CA ASP A 254 -22.46 -1.87 8.43
C ASP A 254 -21.71 -3.17 8.13
N ASP A 255 -22.47 -4.19 7.76
CA ASP A 255 -22.07 -5.52 7.28
C ASP A 255 -21.63 -5.51 5.80
N ASP A 256 -20.94 -4.44 5.39
CA ASP A 256 -20.58 -4.14 4.00
C ASP A 256 -19.67 -5.22 3.35
N TYR A 257 -19.02 -6.05 4.17
CA TYR A 257 -18.06 -7.10 3.79
C TYR A 257 -18.27 -8.40 4.60
N GLY A 258 -19.50 -8.89 4.65
CA GLY A 258 -19.84 -10.21 5.20
C GLY A 258 -20.59 -10.17 6.54
N ASN A 259 -21.22 -11.30 6.87
CA ASN A 259 -22.16 -11.44 7.99
C ASN A 259 -21.52 -11.50 9.39
N GLU A 260 -20.20 -11.34 9.50
CA GLU A 260 -19.49 -11.41 10.78
C GLU A 260 -19.35 -10.03 11.41
N LYS A 261 -19.75 -9.89 12.68
CA LYS A 261 -19.56 -8.67 13.46
C LYS A 261 -18.09 -8.52 13.86
N GLY A 262 -17.57 -7.30 13.78
CA GLY A 262 -16.18 -7.00 14.14
C GLY A 262 -15.76 -5.61 13.70
N CYS A 263 -14.51 -5.26 13.98
CA CYS A 263 -13.87 -4.01 13.57
C CYS A 263 -13.03 -4.27 12.32
N THR A 264 -13.32 -3.58 11.23
CA THR A 264 -12.57 -3.71 9.97
C THR A 264 -11.40 -2.73 9.95
N PHE A 265 -10.22 -3.28 9.68
CA PHE A 265 -9.00 -2.49 9.50
C PHE A 265 -8.12 -3.12 8.41
N LEU A 266 -7.29 -2.28 7.81
CA LEU A 266 -6.33 -2.66 6.80
C LEU A 266 -4.92 -2.36 7.35
N LEU A 267 -4.10 -3.39 7.42
CA LEU A 267 -2.68 -3.27 7.74
C LEU A 267 -1.87 -3.25 6.46
N ALA A 268 -0.93 -2.32 6.37
CA ALA A 268 -0.06 -2.15 5.23
C ALA A 268 1.38 -1.97 5.71
N LEU A 269 2.28 -2.87 5.32
CA LEU A 269 3.70 -2.84 5.66
C LEU A 269 4.54 -2.55 4.40
N MET A 270 5.14 -1.37 4.35
CA MET A 270 5.94 -0.89 3.22
C MET A 270 7.43 -0.83 3.55
N GLN A 271 8.29 -1.41 2.72
CA GLN A 271 9.75 -1.26 2.83
C GLN A 271 10.26 -0.02 2.07
N LYS A 272 11.19 0.72 2.67
CA LYS A 272 11.69 2.00 2.14
C LYS A 272 12.94 1.85 1.27
N ASN A 273 13.12 2.78 0.33
CA ASN A 273 14.35 3.06 -0.43
C ASN A 273 14.96 1.90 -1.26
N ARG A 274 14.30 0.74 -1.38
CA ARG A 274 14.86 -0.43 -2.09
C ARG A 274 15.19 -0.18 -3.57
N ARG A 275 14.43 0.65 -4.28
CA ARG A 275 14.74 1.02 -5.68
C ARG A 275 16.12 1.67 -5.83
N LYS A 276 16.55 2.47 -4.84
CA LYS A 276 17.87 3.09 -4.83
C LYS A 276 19.00 2.08 -4.57
N GLU A 277 18.66 0.90 -4.05
CA GLU A 277 19.61 -0.18 -3.80
C GLU A 277 19.80 -1.12 -5.01
N ARG A 278 18.95 -1.05 -6.04
CA ARG A 278 19.09 -1.83 -7.29
C ARG A 278 20.43 -1.61 -7.99
N ARG A 279 20.99 -0.40 -7.90
CA ARG A 279 22.35 -0.10 -8.41
C ARG A 279 23.45 -0.90 -7.72
N PHE A 280 23.17 -1.49 -6.56
CA PHE A 280 24.07 -2.38 -5.81
C PHE A 280 23.66 -3.86 -5.93
N GLY A 281 22.74 -4.20 -6.85
CA GLY A 281 22.27 -5.56 -7.07
C GLY A 281 21.30 -6.08 -6.00
N LYS A 282 20.76 -5.22 -5.13
CA LYS A 282 19.72 -5.59 -4.16
C LYS A 282 18.33 -5.33 -4.75
N ASP A 283 17.37 -6.17 -4.38
CA ASP A 283 15.96 -6.00 -4.75
C ASP A 283 15.07 -5.94 -3.50
N MET A 284 13.76 -5.95 -3.69
CA MET A 284 12.78 -6.02 -2.60
C MET A 284 13.01 -7.26 -1.73
N GLU A 285 12.97 -7.06 -0.41
CA GLU A 285 13.03 -8.17 0.53
C GLU A 285 11.67 -8.81 0.72
N THR A 286 11.64 -10.09 1.06
CA THR A 286 10.40 -10.78 1.41
C THR A 286 9.92 -10.31 2.79
N ILE A 287 8.81 -9.57 2.85
CA ILE A 287 8.26 -8.98 4.08
C ILE A 287 6.85 -9.50 4.38
N GLY A 288 6.42 -9.34 5.62
CA GLY A 288 5.09 -9.70 6.10
C GLY A 288 4.90 -9.30 7.56
N PHE A 289 3.74 -9.61 8.13
CA PHE A 289 3.44 -9.30 9.52
C PHE A 289 2.54 -10.36 10.16
N ALA A 290 2.57 -10.41 11.49
CA ALA A 290 1.67 -11.25 12.28
C ALA A 290 0.97 -10.42 13.37
N VAL A 291 -0.27 -10.77 13.67
CA VAL A 291 -1.13 -10.08 14.63
C VAL A 291 -1.52 -11.04 15.75
N TYR A 292 -1.26 -10.64 16.99
CA TYR A 292 -1.56 -11.41 18.19
C TYR A 292 -2.56 -10.67 19.05
N GLU A 293 -3.50 -11.39 19.65
CA GLU A 293 -4.36 -10.82 20.69
C GLU A 293 -3.53 -10.58 21.95
N PHE A 294 -3.74 -9.44 22.59
CA PHE A 294 -3.03 -9.04 23.79
C PHE A 294 -4.01 -8.70 24.90
N ILE A 295 -3.80 -9.32 26.06
CA ILE A 295 -4.58 -9.10 27.26
C ILE A 295 -3.59 -8.65 28.34
N GLY A 296 -3.45 -7.33 28.52
CA GLY A 296 -2.51 -6.76 29.48
C GLY A 296 -2.57 -5.23 29.49
N GLN A 297 -2.03 -4.61 30.54
CA GLN A 297 -2.09 -3.15 30.73
C GLN A 297 -0.82 -2.41 30.29
N SER A 298 0.30 -3.12 30.08
CA SER A 298 1.62 -2.49 29.93
C SER A 298 2.03 -2.37 28.46
N ALA A 299 2.47 -1.17 28.05
CA ALA A 299 3.11 -0.92 26.75
C ALA A 299 4.58 -1.39 26.76
N VAL A 300 4.81 -2.69 26.99
CA VAL A 300 6.14 -3.28 27.20
C VAL A 300 6.45 -4.25 26.06
N HIS A 301 7.70 -4.33 25.66
CA HIS A 301 8.13 -5.18 24.55
C HIS A 301 7.96 -6.67 24.92
N LEU A 302 7.11 -7.38 24.18
CA LEU A 302 6.81 -8.78 24.45
C LEU A 302 8.01 -9.67 24.15
N LYS A 303 8.33 -10.57 25.08
CA LYS A 303 9.50 -11.46 24.98
C LYS A 303 9.11 -12.79 24.34
N ARG A 304 10.13 -13.60 24.04
CA ARG A 304 10.03 -14.88 23.34
C ARG A 304 8.87 -15.78 23.79
N ASP A 305 8.71 -15.94 25.10
CA ASP A 305 7.77 -16.93 25.65
C ASP A 305 6.32 -16.60 25.32
N PHE A 306 5.97 -15.31 25.19
CA PHE A 306 4.65 -14.89 24.72
C PHE A 306 4.32 -15.47 23.33
N PHE A 307 5.24 -15.34 22.38
CA PHE A 307 5.01 -15.79 21.00
C PHE A 307 5.08 -17.32 20.86
N LEU A 308 5.69 -18.02 21.81
CA LEU A 308 5.68 -19.48 21.88
C LEU A 308 4.35 -20.00 22.41
N SER A 309 3.74 -19.30 23.37
CA SER A 309 2.48 -19.72 24.00
C SER A 309 1.21 -19.24 23.27
N ASN A 310 1.30 -18.21 22.42
CA ASN A 310 0.16 -17.62 21.75
C ASN A 310 0.18 -17.85 20.23
N ALA A 311 -0.99 -18.16 19.68
CA ALA A 311 -1.19 -18.24 18.23
C ALA A 311 -1.54 -16.86 17.64
N SER A 312 -1.14 -16.60 16.40
CA SER A 312 -1.55 -15.39 15.68
C SER A 312 -3.05 -15.43 15.38
N ARG A 313 -3.77 -14.33 15.62
CA ARG A 313 -5.18 -14.16 15.25
C ARG A 313 -5.35 -13.77 13.79
N ALA A 314 -4.41 -12.98 13.28
CA ALA A 314 -4.34 -12.59 11.89
C ALA A 314 -2.87 -12.51 11.45
N ARG A 315 -2.62 -12.47 10.15
CA ARG A 315 -1.30 -12.34 9.54
C ARG A 315 -1.46 -11.90 8.10
N SER A 316 -0.40 -11.36 7.53
CA SER A 316 -0.34 -11.22 6.07
C SER A 316 -0.53 -12.61 5.43
N GLU A 317 -1.33 -12.69 4.37
CA GLU A 317 -1.66 -13.97 3.73
C GLU A 317 -0.40 -14.72 3.27
N GLN A 318 0.56 -13.98 2.74
CA GLN A 318 1.86 -14.45 2.28
C GLN A 318 2.96 -13.49 2.68
N PHE A 319 4.16 -14.03 2.86
CA PHE A 319 5.38 -13.25 2.87
C PHE A 319 5.83 -13.11 1.42
N ILE A 320 5.88 -11.89 0.91
CA ILE A 320 6.14 -11.62 -0.51
C ILE A 320 7.15 -10.48 -0.67
N ASN A 321 7.94 -10.54 -1.74
CA ASN A 321 8.96 -9.57 -2.10
C ASN A 321 8.38 -8.39 -2.90
N LEU A 322 7.32 -7.78 -2.38
CA LEU A 322 6.76 -6.53 -2.92
C LEU A 322 7.20 -5.34 -2.08
N ARG A 323 7.07 -4.13 -2.64
CA ARG A 323 7.34 -2.89 -1.90
C ARG A 323 6.45 -2.75 -0.68
N GLU A 324 5.18 -3.12 -0.81
CA GLU A 324 4.23 -3.16 0.30
C GLU A 324 3.48 -4.50 0.34
N VAL A 325 3.22 -4.97 1.55
CA VAL A 325 2.29 -6.06 1.83
C VAL A 325 1.14 -5.51 2.64
N SER A 326 -0.07 -5.60 2.10
CA SER A 326 -1.29 -5.15 2.75
C SER A 326 -2.31 -6.28 2.89
N THR A 327 -3.08 -6.29 3.98
CA THR A 327 -4.14 -7.27 4.18
C THR A 327 -5.26 -6.66 5.02
N ARG A 328 -6.49 -6.83 4.54
CA ARG A 328 -7.71 -6.45 5.26
C ARG A 328 -8.06 -7.51 6.29
N HIS A 329 -8.37 -7.07 7.49
CA HIS A 329 -8.76 -7.94 8.59
C HIS A 329 -10.03 -7.42 9.23
N LYS A 330 -10.81 -8.37 9.77
CA LYS A 330 -11.94 -8.11 10.65
C LYS A 330 -11.71 -8.88 11.93
N LEU A 331 -11.55 -8.19 13.05
CA LEU A 331 -11.31 -8.79 14.37
C LEU A 331 -12.32 -8.23 15.37
N PRO A 332 -12.67 -8.98 16.43
CA PRO A 332 -13.53 -8.44 17.48
C PRO A 332 -12.86 -7.25 18.20
N PRO A 333 -13.63 -6.41 18.90
CA PRO A 333 -13.06 -5.36 19.75
C PRO A 333 -12.06 -5.94 20.76
N GLY A 334 -10.91 -5.29 20.90
CA GLY A 334 -9.81 -5.80 21.72
C GLY A 334 -8.48 -5.09 21.46
N GLU A 335 -7.44 -5.51 22.18
CA GLU A 335 -6.07 -5.06 21.95
C GLU A 335 -5.27 -6.13 21.21
N TYR A 336 -4.51 -5.69 20.21
CA TYR A 336 -3.74 -6.54 19.32
C TYR A 336 -2.31 -6.02 19.16
N ILE A 337 -1.37 -6.93 18.96
CA ILE A 337 0.04 -6.62 18.72
C ILE A 337 0.40 -7.06 17.31
N VAL A 338 0.86 -6.11 16.50
CA VAL A 338 1.37 -6.30 15.16
C VAL A 338 2.89 -6.38 15.22
N VAL A 339 3.44 -7.45 14.65
CA VAL A 339 4.88 -7.67 14.54
C VAL A 339 5.25 -7.72 13.05
N PRO A 340 5.71 -6.60 12.46
CA PRO A 340 6.24 -6.58 11.10
C PRO A 340 7.65 -7.18 11.06
N SER A 341 7.91 -8.03 10.08
CA SER A 341 9.22 -8.66 9.91
C SER A 341 9.56 -8.91 8.44
N THR A 342 10.84 -9.09 8.18
CA THR A 342 11.32 -9.83 7.01
C THR A 342 11.07 -11.32 7.20
N PHE A 343 11.14 -12.11 6.11
CA PHE A 343 11.04 -13.56 6.20
C PHE A 343 12.23 -14.16 6.94
N GLU A 344 13.44 -13.88 6.45
CA GLU A 344 14.70 -14.31 7.06
C GLU A 344 15.17 -13.33 8.16
N PRO A 345 15.84 -13.81 9.22
CA PRO A 345 16.48 -12.96 10.21
C PRO A 345 17.74 -12.27 9.64
N ASN A 346 18.23 -11.25 10.34
CA ASN A 346 19.43 -10.48 9.98
C ASN A 346 19.35 -9.70 8.66
N VAL A 347 18.16 -9.60 8.07
CA VAL A 347 17.89 -8.75 6.91
C VAL A 347 17.65 -7.32 7.40
N GLU A 348 18.39 -6.37 6.84
CA GLU A 348 18.30 -4.96 7.21
C GLU A 348 17.36 -4.21 6.28
N GLY A 349 16.58 -3.29 6.84
CA GLY A 349 15.68 -2.45 6.06
C GLY A 349 14.95 -1.44 6.93
N ASP A 350 14.43 -0.40 6.30
CA ASP A 350 13.51 0.54 6.94
C ASP A 350 12.11 0.27 6.42
N PHE A 351 11.11 0.51 7.26
CA PHE A 351 9.71 0.28 6.89
C PHE A 351 8.77 1.36 7.41
N VAL A 352 7.56 1.35 6.85
CA VAL A 352 6.39 2.05 7.35
C VAL A 352 5.30 1.03 7.56
N LEU A 353 4.77 0.94 8.78
CA LEU A 353 3.53 0.24 9.06
C LEU A 353 2.40 1.27 9.06
N ARG A 354 1.35 0.99 8.30
CA ARG A 354 0.17 1.83 8.12
C ARG A 354 -1.04 1.06 8.60
N VAL A 355 -1.83 1.69 9.46
CA VAL A 355 -3.11 1.13 9.95
C VAL A 355 -4.23 2.03 9.46
N PHE A 356 -5.14 1.45 8.68
CA PHE A 356 -6.35 2.13 8.22
C PHE A 356 -7.55 1.49 8.89
N SER A 357 -8.44 2.28 9.48
CA SER A 357 -9.66 1.79 10.11
C SER A 357 -10.87 2.64 9.77
N GLU A 358 -12.05 2.03 9.67
CA GLU A 358 -13.30 2.76 9.41
C GLU A 358 -13.68 3.61 10.64
N ASN A 359 -13.53 3.05 11.84
CA ASN A 359 -13.75 3.74 13.12
C ASN A 359 -12.44 4.26 13.72
N ARG A 360 -12.52 5.25 14.61
CA ARG A 360 -11.33 5.73 15.35
C ARG A 360 -10.87 4.63 16.32
N HIS A 361 -9.62 4.23 16.17
CA HIS A 361 -8.96 3.20 16.97
C HIS A 361 -7.66 3.77 17.52
N GLY A 362 -7.31 3.39 18.76
CA GLY A 362 -6.05 3.82 19.38
C GLY A 362 -4.90 2.93 18.92
N THR A 363 -3.77 3.51 18.51
CA THR A 363 -2.59 2.75 18.12
C THR A 363 -1.35 3.30 18.85
N VAL A 364 -0.45 2.43 19.32
CA VAL A 364 0.71 2.78 20.15
C VAL A 364 1.91 1.90 19.81
N GLU A 365 3.11 2.46 19.71
CA GLU A 365 4.35 1.69 19.59
C GLU A 365 4.69 1.00 20.91
N MET A 366 5.10 -0.27 20.85
CA MET A 366 5.44 -1.06 22.03
C MET A 366 6.94 -1.13 22.15
N ASP A 367 7.50 -0.33 23.04
CA ASP A 367 8.92 -0.32 23.37
C ASP A 367 9.11 -0.17 24.88
N ASP A 368 10.23 -0.67 25.37
CA ASP A 368 10.58 -0.54 26.78
C ASP A 368 10.92 0.95 27.07
N PRO A 369 10.36 1.57 28.13
CA PRO A 369 10.64 2.97 28.41
C PRO A 369 12.14 3.17 28.70
N ILE A 370 12.72 4.25 28.17
CA ILE A 370 14.10 4.63 28.45
C ILE A 370 14.22 4.85 29.97
N SER A 371 14.90 3.92 30.65
CA SER A 371 15.12 3.96 32.09
C SER A 371 16.61 3.79 32.39
N ALA A 372 17.11 4.62 33.29
CA ALA A 372 18.49 4.54 33.78
C ALA A 372 18.46 4.34 35.29
N GLN A 373 18.94 3.19 35.75
CA GLN A 373 19.24 2.99 37.17
C GLN A 373 20.68 3.48 37.40
N LEU A 374 20.81 4.76 37.76
CA LEU A 374 22.11 5.31 38.12
C LEU A 374 22.51 4.76 39.50
N PRO A 375 23.73 4.23 39.67
CA PRO A 375 24.22 3.83 40.97
C PRO A 375 24.26 5.06 41.89
N THR A 376 23.71 4.92 43.10
CA THR A 376 23.71 5.98 44.10
C THR A 376 25.16 6.34 44.44
N GLU A 377 25.57 7.59 44.19
CA GLU A 377 26.87 8.07 44.63
C GLU A 377 26.92 8.01 46.16
N VAL A 378 27.76 7.11 46.69
CA VAL A 378 28.07 7.07 48.11
C VAL A 378 28.99 8.24 48.39
N SER A 379 28.42 9.38 48.81
CA SER A 379 29.17 10.52 49.34
C SER A 379 29.98 10.05 50.55
N SER A 380 31.27 9.78 50.37
CA SER A 380 32.22 9.66 51.47
C SER A 380 32.45 11.04 52.07
N GLN A 381 31.62 11.42 53.05
CA GLN A 381 31.92 12.56 53.92
C GLN A 381 33.16 12.22 54.73
N THR A 382 34.32 12.67 54.25
CA THR A 382 35.55 12.70 55.04
C THR A 382 35.49 13.98 55.86
N GLU A 383 35.36 13.85 57.19
CA GLU A 383 35.43 14.95 58.14
C GLU A 383 36.74 15.73 57.97
N PHE A 384 36.66 16.96 57.47
CA PHE A 384 37.71 17.95 57.69
C PHE A 384 37.30 18.87 58.83
N GLY A 385 38.03 18.74 59.93
CA GLY A 385 37.82 19.47 61.17
C GLY A 385 37.90 20.98 61.03
N THR A 386 37.02 21.60 61.80
CA THR A 386 36.81 23.03 62.05
C THR A 386 38.10 23.76 62.44
N LEU A 387 38.45 24.83 61.72
CA LEU A 387 39.29 25.93 62.23
C LEU A 387 38.48 27.23 62.15
N LEU A 388 37.96 27.64 63.31
CA LEU A 388 37.39 28.95 63.61
C LEU A 388 38.49 30.00 63.72
N TYR A 389 38.33 31.17 63.11
CA TYR A 389 38.74 32.54 63.52
C TYR A 389 38.48 33.46 62.31
N GLY A 390 37.42 34.27 62.25
CA GLY A 390 37.32 35.61 62.87
C GLY A 390 36.98 36.63 61.75
N PRO A 391 36.12 37.66 61.99
CA PRO A 391 35.42 38.36 60.90
C PRO A 391 36.22 39.54 60.36
N PHE A 392 36.29 39.68 59.03
CA PHE A 392 36.70 40.93 58.39
C PHE A 392 35.67 41.36 57.35
N ALA A 393 35.13 42.55 57.63
CA ALA A 393 34.17 43.28 56.82
C ALA A 393 34.76 43.69 55.46
N PHE A 394 33.94 43.67 54.42
CA PHE A 394 34.18 44.43 53.20
C PHE A 394 33.06 45.46 53.03
N TYR A 395 33.47 46.73 53.03
CA TYR A 395 32.70 47.87 52.57
C TYR A 395 32.51 47.80 51.06
N LEU A 396 31.34 48.22 50.59
CA LEU A 396 31.02 48.56 49.21
C LEU A 396 31.92 49.71 48.71
N TYR A 397 32.49 49.54 47.51
CA TYR A 397 32.29 50.43 46.36
C TYR A 397 32.52 49.67 45.05
#